data_AF-A0A380QAD5-F1
#
_entry.id   AF-A0A380QAD5-F1
#
_cell.length_a   1.000
_cell.length_b   1.000
_cell.length_c   1.000
_cell.angle_alpha   90.00
_cell.angle_beta   90.00
_cell.angle_gamma   90.00
#
_symmetry.space_group_name_H-M   'P 1'
#
loop_
_entity.id
_entity.type
_entity.pdbx_description
1 polymer ?
#
loop_
_entity_poly.entity_id
_entity_poly.type
_entity_poly.pdbx_seq_one_letter_code
_entity_poly.pdbx_strand_id
1 'polypeptide(L)'
;MMAKAYHLVPLSTPALAILEKLKVLTGNYKLVFPGRNDAGKPMNEASINKVIKMLGYHGRATGHGFRHTMSTILHEKGYNSAWIET
;
A
#
# COMPACT_ATOMS: atom_id res chain seq x y z
N MET A 1 -15.37 3.49 24.35
CA MET A 1 -15.43 3.50 22.86
C MET A 1 -14.21 4.25 22.38
N MET A 2 -13.22 3.58 21.76
CA MET A 2 -12.05 4.26 21.20
C MET A 2 -12.45 4.82 19.83
N ALA A 3 -12.50 6.14 19.69
CA ALA A 3 -12.74 6.79 18.41
C ALA A 3 -11.61 6.38 17.45
N LYS A 4 -11.95 5.65 16.39
CA LYS A 4 -11.00 5.27 15.34
C LYS A 4 -10.63 6.56 14.61
N ALA A 5 -9.48 7.14 14.97
CA ALA A 5 -8.94 8.29 14.27
C ALA A 5 -8.74 7.93 12.79
N TYR A 6 -9.22 8.79 11.89
CA TYR A 6 -8.94 8.63 10.47
C TYR A 6 -7.44 8.79 10.25
N HIS A 7 -6.78 7.71 9.83
CA HIS A 7 -5.38 7.74 9.46
C HIS A 7 -5.26 8.29 8.02
N LEU A 8 -4.87 9.56 7.91
CA LEU A 8 -4.71 10.25 6.64
C LEU A 8 -3.25 10.12 6.17
N VAL A 9 -3.05 9.45 5.04
CA VAL A 9 -1.73 9.30 4.41
C VAL A 9 -1.73 10.05 3.08
N PRO A 10 -0.92 11.12 2.92
CA PRO A 10 -0.83 11.82 1.64
C PRO A 10 -0.16 10.90 0.60
N LEU A 11 -0.78 10.82 -0.58
CA LEU A 11 -0.22 10.09 -1.71
C LEU A 11 0.60 11.04 -2.57
N SER A 12 1.77 10.58 -3.03
CA SER A 12 2.59 11.32 -3.98
C SER A 12 1.91 11.38 -5.35
N THR A 13 2.25 12.39 -6.15
CA THR A 13 1.73 12.53 -7.53
C THR A 13 1.94 11.27 -8.39
N PRO A 14 3.09 10.57 -8.33
CA PRO A 14 3.25 9.29 -9.03
C PRO A 14 2.30 8.20 -8.54
N ALA A 15 2.05 8.10 -7.23
CA ALA A 15 1.13 7.12 -6.68
C ALA A 15 -0.30 7.37 -7.14
N LEU A 16 -0.73 8.65 -7.15
CA LEU A 16 -2.03 9.05 -7.69
C LEU A 16 -2.17 8.69 -9.17
N ALA A 17 -1.14 8.97 -9.98
CA ALA A 17 -1.16 8.63 -11.41
C ALA A 17 -1.31 7.11 -11.66
N ILE A 18 -0.74 6.27 -10.81
CA ILE A 18 -0.91 4.80 -10.88
C ILE A 18 -2.35 4.42 -10.52
N LEU A 19 -2.93 5.02 -9.48
CA LEU A 19 -4.30 4.75 -9.07
C LEU A 19 -5.34 5.21 -10.10
N GLU A 20 -5.11 6.34 -10.76
CA GLU A 20 -5.97 6.81 -11.86
C GLU A 20 -5.96 5.84 -13.05
N LYS A 21 -4.79 5.27 -13.39
CA LYS A 21 -4.72 4.20 -14.40
C LYS A 21 -5.47 2.94 -13.96
N LEU A 22 -5.35 2.57 -12.67
CA LEU A 22 -6.05 1.43 -12.10
C LEU A 22 -7.57 1.62 -12.10
N LYS A 23 -8.05 2.85 -11.90
CA LYS A 23 -9.47 3.19 -11.88
C LYS A 23 -10.20 2.83 -13.17
N VAL A 24 -9.53 2.83 -14.32
CA VAL A 24 -10.11 2.35 -15.58
C VAL A 24 -10.51 0.85 -15.50
N LEU A 25 -9.76 0.06 -14.73
CA LEU A 25 -9.97 -1.38 -14.56
C LEU A 25 -10.91 -1.71 -13.39
N THR A 26 -10.78 -0.99 -12.28
CA THR A 26 -11.47 -1.35 -11.02
C THR A 26 -12.48 -0.32 -10.52
N GLY A 27 -12.63 0.81 -11.21
CA GLY A 27 -13.44 1.95 -10.74
C GLY A 27 -14.93 1.68 -10.60
N ASN A 28 -15.45 0.62 -11.23
CA ASN A 28 -16.83 0.17 -11.08
C ASN A 28 -17.05 -0.73 -9.85
N TYR A 29 -15.98 -1.14 -9.17
CA TYR A 29 -16.05 -1.95 -7.96
C TYR A 29 -15.97 -1.08 -6.71
N LYS A 30 -16.44 -1.62 -5.58
CA LYS A 30 -16.39 -0.94 -4.28
C LYS A 30 -14.95 -0.82 -3.73
N LEU A 31 -14.05 -1.72 -4.14
CA LEU A 31 -12.69 -1.81 -3.63
C LEU A 31 -11.69 -1.39 -4.72
N VAL A 32 -10.66 -0.64 -4.31
CA VAL A 32 -9.55 -0.25 -5.21
C VAL A 32 -8.82 -1.49 -5.74
N PHE A 33 -8.62 -2.48 -4.86
CA PHE A 33 -7.99 -3.76 -5.17
C PHE A 33 -8.96 -4.93 -4.90
N PRO A 34 -9.87 -5.22 -5.85
CA PRO A 34 -10.83 -6.31 -5.72
C PRO A 34 -10.15 -7.69 -5.85
N GLY A 35 -10.78 -8.71 -5.26
CA GLY A 35 -10.39 -10.10 -5.43
C GLY A 35 -10.68 -10.60 -6.84
N ARG A 36 -9.80 -11.47 -7.37
CA ARG A 36 -9.92 -12.02 -8.74
C ARG A 36 -11.22 -12.81 -8.96
N ASN A 37 -11.63 -13.60 -7.97
CA ASN A 37 -12.80 -14.49 -8.08
C ASN A 37 -14.09 -13.82 -7.58
N ASP A 38 -13.96 -12.81 -6.72
CA ASP A 38 -15.07 -12.11 -6.08
C ASP A 38 -14.67 -10.65 -5.86
N ALA A 39 -15.26 -9.75 -6.65
CA ALA A 39 -14.96 -8.33 -6.59
C ALA A 39 -15.52 -7.62 -5.34
N GLY A 40 -16.37 -8.29 -4.57
CA GLY A 40 -16.85 -7.84 -3.27
C GLY A 40 -15.84 -8.08 -2.14
N LYS A 41 -14.83 -8.93 -2.37
CA LYS A 41 -13.77 -9.23 -1.40
C LYS A 41 -12.47 -8.53 -1.77
N PRO A 42 -11.63 -8.16 -0.79
CA PRO A 42 -10.31 -7.61 -1.07
C PRO A 42 -9.41 -8.64 -1.75
N MET A 43 -8.46 -8.16 -2.54
CA MET A 43 -7.36 -8.96 -3.07
C MET A 43 -6.62 -9.69 -1.94
N ASN A 44 -6.23 -10.94 -2.18
CA ASN A 44 -5.47 -11.73 -1.22
C ASN A 44 -4.10 -11.09 -0.98
N GLU A 45 -3.69 -10.96 0.28
CA GLU A 45 -2.38 -10.42 0.68
C GLU A 45 -1.21 -11.16 0.01
N ALA A 46 -1.33 -12.48 -0.15
CA ALA A 46 -0.30 -13.31 -0.80
C ALA A 46 -0.05 -12.89 -2.25
N SER A 47 -1.01 -12.26 -2.93
CA SER A 47 -0.86 -11.77 -4.30
C SER A 47 0.26 -10.72 -4.41
N ILE A 48 0.37 -9.81 -3.44
CA ILE A 48 1.40 -8.76 -3.45
C ILE A 48 2.79 -9.38 -3.29
N ASN A 49 2.95 -10.27 -2.30
CA ASN A 49 4.22 -10.96 -2.07
C ASN A 49 4.63 -11.82 -3.28
N LYS A 50 3.67 -12.45 -3.96
CA LYS A 50 3.93 -13.19 -5.20
C LYS A 50 4.47 -12.27 -6.32
N VAL A 51 3.88 -11.08 -6.50
CA VAL A 51 4.37 -10.11 -7.49
C VAL A 51 5.79 -9.65 -7.15
N ILE A 52 6.07 -9.32 -5.88
CA ILE A 52 7.41 -8.93 -5.43
C ILE A 52 8.43 -10.04 -5.72
N LYS A 53 8.06 -11.31 -5.46
CA LYS A 53 8.87 -12.49 -5.80
C LYS A 53 9.12 -12.60 -7.31
N MET A 54 8.07 -12.42 -8.13
CA MET A 54 8.18 -12.48 -9.59
C MET A 54 9.09 -11.38 -10.17
N LEU A 55 9.13 -10.21 -9.53
CA LEU A 55 10.03 -9.12 -9.89
C LEU A 55 11.50 -9.37 -9.48
N GLY A 56 11.82 -10.53 -8.89
CA GLY A 56 13.19 -10.90 -8.51
C GLY A 56 13.61 -10.45 -7.11
N TYR A 57 12.69 -9.91 -6.31
CA TYR A 57 12.97 -9.43 -4.95
C TYR A 57 12.75 -10.48 -3.86
N HIS A 58 12.68 -11.76 -4.24
CA HIS A 58 12.52 -12.86 -3.29
C HIS A 58 13.61 -12.86 -2.21
N GLY A 59 13.22 -12.84 -0.93
CA GLY A 59 14.15 -12.79 0.19
C GLY A 59 14.90 -11.47 0.36
N ARG A 60 14.63 -10.47 -0.49
CA ARG A 60 15.25 -9.13 -0.45
C ARG A 60 14.26 -8.04 -0.05
N ALA A 61 13.01 -8.16 -0.48
CA ALA A 61 11.94 -7.25 -0.11
C ALA A 61 10.62 -8.01 0.08
N THR A 62 9.78 -7.50 0.96
CA THR A 62 8.40 -7.93 1.19
C THR A 62 7.52 -6.70 1.37
N GLY A 63 6.20 -6.86 1.31
CA GLY A 63 5.27 -5.75 1.63
C GLY A 63 5.59 -5.10 2.98
N HIS A 64 5.90 -5.92 3.98
CA HIS A 64 6.30 -5.46 5.31
C HIS A 64 7.67 -4.75 5.30
N GLY A 65 8.64 -5.28 4.55
CA GLY A 65 9.96 -4.66 4.39
C GLY A 65 9.89 -3.23 3.87
N PHE A 66 8.99 -2.95 2.93
CA PHE A 66 8.79 -1.58 2.43
C PHE A 66 8.35 -0.60 3.52
N ARG A 67 7.49 -1.01 4.47
CA ARG A 67 7.08 -0.15 5.59
C ARG A 67 8.26 0.19 6.48
N HIS A 68 9.10 -0.78 6.81
CA HIS A 68 10.31 -0.55 7.58
C HIS A 68 11.28 0.38 6.88
N THR A 69 11.57 0.13 5.59
CA THR A 69 12.44 0.99 4.80
C THR A 69 11.92 2.41 4.74
N MET A 70 10.61 2.61 4.53
CA MET A 70 10.01 3.94 4.51
C MET A 70 10.15 4.66 5.86
N SER A 71 9.90 3.96 6.97
CA SER A 71 10.08 4.52 8.32
C SER A 71 11.51 4.97 8.54
N THR A 72 12.51 4.13 8.24
CA THR A 72 13.93 4.49 8.35
C THR A 72 14.28 5.72 7.53
N ILE A 73 13.89 5.77 6.24
CA ILE A 73 14.18 6.91 5.36
C ILE A 73 13.54 8.20 5.89
N LEU A 74 12.31 8.14 6.41
CA LEU A 74 11.64 9.33 6.95
C LEU A 74 12.31 9.82 8.24
N HIS A 75 12.75 8.92 9.12
CA HIS A 75 13.51 9.29 10.32
C HIS A 75 14.86 9.91 9.97
N GLU A 76 15.60 9.33 9.02
CA GLU A 76 16.89 9.86 8.55
C GLU A 76 16.75 11.26 7.93
N LYS A 77 15.61 11.55 7.30
CA LYS A 77 15.28 12.88 6.78
C LYS A 77 14.80 13.88 7.85
N GLY A 78 14.68 13.47 9.11
CA GLY A 78 14.29 14.32 10.21
C GLY A 78 12.79 14.66 10.26
N TYR A 79 11.93 13.85 9.64
CA TYR A 79 10.47 14.01 9.79
C TYR A 79 10.03 13.68 11.22
N ASN A 80 8.93 14.30 11.65
CA ASN A 80 8.39 14.08 12.99
C ASN A 80 7.96 12.61 13.15
N SER A 81 8.47 11.91 14.18
CA SER A 81 8.16 10.52 14.48
C SER A 81 6.65 10.25 14.63
N ALA A 82 5.89 11.23 15.13
CA ALA A 82 4.44 11.14 15.23
C ALA A 82 3.74 10.96 13.87
N TRP A 83 4.39 11.34 12.77
CA TRP A 83 3.89 11.15 11.41
C TRP A 83 4.32 9.81 10.78
N ILE A 84 5.28 9.11 11.40
CA ILE A 84 5.90 7.89 10.88
C ILE A 84 5.35 6.64 11.58
N GLU A 85 5.06 6.72 12.88
CA GLU A 85 4.72 5.57 13.73
C GLU A 85 3.22 5.20 13.78
N THR A 86 2.36 5.94 13.09
CA THR A 86 0.90 5.69 13.05
C THR A 86 0.45 4.43 12.30
#